data_AF-A0AAD9AMQ8-F1
#
_entry.id   AF-A0AAD9AMQ8-F1
#
_cell.length_a   1.000
_cell.length_b   1.000
_cell.length_c   1.000
_cell.angle_alpha   90.00
_cell.angle_beta   90.00
_cell.angle_gamma   90.00
#
_symmetry.space_group_name_H-M   'P 1'
#
loop_
_entity.id
_entity.type
_entity.pdbx_description
1 polymer ?
#
loop_
_entity_poly.entity_id
_entity_poly.type
_entity_poly.pdbx_seq_one_letter_code
_entity_poly.pdbx_strand_id
1 'polypeptide(L)'
;MASTVRSLGPKGLHFLLSLLFIQATVISASPTPVTGGESTNNIDSLREPLSKRVQGQFPDFPGNYNGRVQKGAYLKSLFPLSDSAAKQQNSGVTVATPWQDPRAVERWGWTREMNWAPFNTVDDEAASDDDGFDSDFDEFDATPGFGNLLDVTFADPRYPVDPAENGLSTYKHENNFYKRDGTSVGAATGASYQNVLNPRSGAIIFDRNFSPRYQIEKNKIGDVPDLEQLSDMVYFQWLDACQAKGVHPSNVRLIYRSNITYRPSFNVVLQALYNKGHQSVPGWNDRVILSMDTEEGLAILGSTHGAGAALFLIQHKAALGNKRITEVTVWGGSRGFAFNADPEYAGLSLRFTVSD
;
A
#
# COMPACT_ATOMS: atom_id res chain seq x y z
N MET A 1 -28.36 -73.94 -23.03
CA MET A 1 -28.98 -75.22 -22.64
C MET A 1 -28.89 -75.37 -21.12
N ALA A 2 -30.05 -75.60 -20.50
CA ALA A 2 -30.30 -76.25 -19.20
C ALA A 2 -29.45 -75.91 -17.94
N SER A 3 -30.01 -75.02 -17.12
CA SER A 3 -30.32 -75.15 -15.68
C SER A 3 -29.54 -76.14 -14.78
N THR A 4 -29.05 -75.63 -13.64
CA THR A 4 -29.57 -76.08 -12.31
C THR A 4 -29.34 -75.02 -11.23
N VAL A 5 -30.35 -74.91 -10.35
CA VAL A 5 -30.56 -73.97 -9.25
C VAL A 5 -30.38 -74.70 -7.92
N ARG A 6 -29.93 -74.01 -6.87
CA ARG A 6 -30.31 -74.11 -5.42
C ARG A 6 -29.40 -73.17 -4.62
N SER A 7 -29.76 -72.47 -3.55
CA SER A 7 -31.03 -72.10 -2.91
C SER A 7 -30.72 -71.12 -1.76
N LEU A 8 -31.60 -70.11 -1.60
CA LEU A 8 -31.91 -69.17 -0.49
C LEU A 8 -31.58 -69.63 0.96
N GLY A 9 -31.35 -68.78 1.98
CA GLY A 9 -31.56 -67.33 2.26
C GLY A 9 -31.15 -67.06 3.74
N PRO A 10 -31.80 -66.20 4.56
CA PRO A 10 -32.47 -64.90 4.34
C PRO A 10 -32.21 -63.83 5.46
N LYS A 11 -32.76 -62.61 5.28
CA LYS A 11 -33.06 -61.55 6.28
C LYS A 11 -31.88 -60.71 6.80
N GLY A 12 -31.95 -59.38 6.92
CA GLY A 12 -33.04 -58.43 6.72
C GLY A 12 -32.52 -57.01 7.01
N LEU A 13 -32.94 -56.08 6.16
CA LEU A 13 -32.77 -54.63 6.23
C LEU A 13 -33.57 -54.06 7.42
N HIS A 14 -33.09 -53.04 8.14
CA HIS A 14 -33.86 -51.82 8.47
C HIS A 14 -33.09 -50.78 9.33
N PHE A 15 -33.07 -49.56 8.77
CA PHE A 15 -33.00 -48.19 9.32
C PHE A 15 -33.13 -47.94 10.83
N LEU A 16 -32.40 -46.90 11.32
CA LEU A 16 -32.84 -45.70 12.08
C LEU A 16 -31.59 -45.03 12.73
N LEU A 17 -31.14 -43.81 12.34
CA LEU A 17 -31.57 -42.48 12.82
C LEU A 17 -31.65 -42.33 14.35
N SER A 18 -30.72 -41.59 14.96
CA SER A 18 -30.98 -40.35 15.74
C SER A 18 -29.88 -40.00 16.77
N LEU A 19 -29.61 -38.70 16.87
CA LEU A 19 -28.82 -38.00 17.90
C LEU A 19 -29.48 -38.10 19.29
N LEU A 20 -28.70 -37.95 20.37
CA LEU A 20 -28.76 -36.79 21.30
C LEU A 20 -27.93 -37.00 22.61
N PHE A 21 -27.04 -36.02 22.85
CA PHE A 21 -26.65 -35.33 24.10
C PHE A 21 -26.92 -35.91 25.50
N ILE A 22 -25.89 -35.85 26.37
CA ILE A 22 -25.92 -35.35 27.79
C ILE A 22 -24.51 -34.79 28.08
N GLN A 23 -24.26 -33.46 28.08
CA GLN A 23 -24.37 -32.48 29.18
C GLN A 23 -23.55 -32.75 30.46
N ALA A 24 -22.60 -31.85 30.74
CA ALA A 24 -22.29 -31.40 32.09
C ALA A 24 -22.14 -29.87 32.07
N THR A 25 -22.97 -29.20 32.86
CA THR A 25 -23.11 -27.75 33.04
C THR A 25 -22.59 -27.35 34.42
N VAL A 26 -21.94 -26.17 34.52
CA VAL A 26 -21.93 -25.25 35.70
C VAL A 26 -21.67 -23.85 35.11
N ILE A 27 -22.69 -23.00 34.86
CA ILE A 27 -23.29 -21.96 35.74
C ILE A 27 -22.21 -21.04 36.34
N SER A 28 -21.97 -19.80 35.89
CA SER A 28 -22.67 -18.51 36.15
C SER A 28 -21.58 -17.44 35.93
N ALA A 29 -21.74 -16.17 35.57
CA ALA A 29 -22.87 -15.25 35.51
C ALA A 29 -22.48 -14.10 34.56
N SER A 30 -23.45 -13.45 33.94
CA SER A 30 -23.31 -12.09 33.40
C SER A 30 -22.99 -11.08 34.51
N PRO A 31 -22.38 -9.95 34.16
CA PRO A 31 -23.18 -8.72 34.28
C PRO A 31 -22.95 -7.70 33.15
N THR A 32 -24.03 -6.99 32.80
CA THR A 32 -24.06 -5.61 32.29
C THR A 32 -24.81 -4.77 33.34
N PRO A 33 -24.83 -3.42 33.32
CA PRO A 33 -23.88 -2.40 32.81
C PRO A 33 -23.47 -1.40 33.93
N VAL A 34 -22.43 -0.59 33.71
CA VAL A 34 -22.28 0.70 34.44
C VAL A 34 -21.87 1.78 33.46
N THR A 35 -22.78 2.73 33.27
CA THR A 35 -22.55 4.08 32.75
C THR A 35 -21.79 4.93 33.75
N GLY A 36 -20.72 5.60 33.31
CA GLY A 36 -20.05 6.67 34.02
C GLY A 36 -19.10 7.35 33.05
N GLY A 37 -19.45 8.56 32.63
CA GLY A 37 -18.75 9.28 31.56
C GLY A 37 -17.38 9.78 31.97
N GLU A 38 -16.48 9.84 31.00
CA GLU A 38 -15.48 10.90 30.87
C GLU A 38 -14.89 10.86 29.46
N SER A 39 -14.84 12.03 28.84
CA SER A 39 -14.33 12.29 27.49
C SER A 39 -12.86 11.89 27.39
N THR A 40 -12.56 10.81 26.67
CA THR A 40 -11.20 10.50 26.25
C THR A 40 -11.17 10.21 24.76
N ASN A 41 -10.29 10.94 24.06
CA ASN A 41 -10.04 10.84 22.63
C ASN A 41 -9.62 9.41 22.29
N ASN A 42 -10.56 8.64 21.78
CA ASN A 42 -10.47 7.19 21.72
C ASN A 42 -9.70 6.76 20.46
N ILE A 43 -8.35 6.79 20.53
CA ILE A 43 -7.46 6.20 19.54
C ILE A 43 -7.58 4.65 19.54
N ASP A 44 -8.16 4.06 20.60
CA ASP A 44 -8.41 2.62 20.68
C ASP A 44 -9.54 2.11 19.76
N SER A 45 -10.44 2.98 19.29
CA SER A 45 -11.45 2.58 18.30
C SER A 45 -10.87 2.33 16.89
N LEU A 46 -9.64 2.77 16.65
CA LEU A 46 -8.87 2.43 15.43
C LEU A 46 -8.23 1.04 15.49
N ARG A 47 -8.22 0.37 16.66
CA ARG A 47 -7.58 -0.95 16.81
C ARG A 47 -8.44 -2.11 16.35
N GLU A 48 -9.77 -1.98 16.35
CA GLU A 48 -10.67 -3.13 16.15
C GLU A 48 -10.96 -3.56 14.69
N PRO A 49 -10.79 -2.76 13.61
CA PRO A 49 -10.91 -3.29 12.24
C PRO A 49 -9.59 -3.69 11.56
N LEU A 50 -8.43 -3.52 12.22
CA LEU A 50 -7.10 -3.69 11.61
C LEU A 50 -6.56 -5.14 11.56
N SER A 51 -7.37 -6.13 11.97
CA SER A 51 -6.97 -7.53 12.17
C SER A 51 -6.89 -8.42 10.92
N LYS A 52 -7.00 -7.86 9.70
CA LYS A 52 -7.00 -8.64 8.44
C LYS A 52 -5.93 -8.19 7.44
N ARG A 53 -4.68 -8.04 7.87
CA ARG A 53 -3.54 -8.09 6.95
C ARG A 53 -3.28 -9.56 6.57
N VAL A 54 -2.24 -9.80 5.78
CA VAL A 54 -1.33 -10.91 6.13
C VAL A 54 -0.70 -10.56 7.49
N GLN A 55 -1.48 -10.68 8.57
CA GLN A 55 -1.07 -10.35 9.92
C GLN A 55 0.14 -11.22 10.29
N GLY A 56 1.18 -10.61 10.86
CA GLY A 56 2.39 -11.33 11.28
C GLY A 56 3.48 -11.48 10.23
N GLN A 57 3.34 -10.91 9.02
CA GLN A 57 4.46 -10.94 8.07
C GLN A 57 5.65 -10.11 8.54
N PHE A 58 5.44 -9.02 9.28
CA PHE A 58 6.53 -8.21 9.84
C PHE A 58 6.23 -7.86 11.30
N PRO A 59 7.26 -7.59 12.13
CA PRO A 59 7.07 -7.12 13.50
C PRO A 59 6.27 -5.82 13.56
N ASP A 60 5.56 -5.65 14.68
CA ASP A 60 4.92 -4.38 14.99
C ASP A 60 5.90 -3.42 15.65
N PHE A 61 5.76 -2.13 15.32
CA PHE A 61 6.59 -1.05 15.85
C PHE A 61 5.70 0.06 16.39
N PRO A 62 6.12 0.77 17.45
CA PRO A 62 5.38 1.92 17.96
C PRO A 62 5.10 2.97 16.89
N GLY A 63 3.95 3.64 17.00
CA GLY A 63 3.54 4.66 16.03
C GLY A 63 4.33 5.97 16.09
N ASN A 64 5.09 6.19 17.15
CA ASN A 64 5.88 7.40 17.42
C ASN A 64 7.21 7.43 16.63
N TYR A 65 7.91 8.56 16.68
CA TYR A 65 9.15 8.77 15.92
C TYR A 65 10.20 7.67 16.16
N ASN A 66 10.48 7.32 17.41
CA ASN A 66 11.45 6.26 17.75
C ASN A 66 11.02 4.89 17.20
N GLY A 67 9.73 4.58 17.24
CA GLY A 67 9.20 3.37 16.61
C GLY A 67 9.35 3.38 15.10
N ARG A 68 9.28 4.55 14.44
CA ARG A 68 9.62 4.68 13.01
C ARG A 68 11.10 4.50 12.74
N VAL A 69 11.99 5.02 13.59
CA VAL A 69 13.44 4.73 13.51
C VAL A 69 13.68 3.22 13.58
N GLN A 70 13.10 2.53 14.57
CA GLN A 70 13.22 1.08 14.74
C GLN A 70 12.70 0.32 13.52
N LYS A 71 11.51 0.70 13.01
CA LYS A 71 10.94 0.09 11.81
C LYS A 71 11.82 0.33 10.58
N GLY A 72 12.36 1.53 10.40
CA GLY A 72 13.28 1.85 9.33
C GLY A 72 14.55 1.03 9.40
N ALA A 73 15.15 0.91 10.58
CA ALA A 73 16.35 0.09 10.80
C ALA A 73 16.08 -1.38 10.43
N TYR A 74 14.92 -1.89 10.86
CA TYR A 74 14.46 -3.22 10.52
C TYR A 74 14.30 -3.41 9.00
N LEU A 75 13.56 -2.53 8.32
CA LEU A 75 13.37 -2.62 6.86
C LEU A 75 14.70 -2.54 6.12
N LYS A 76 15.58 -1.60 6.51
CA LYS A 76 16.91 -1.45 5.92
C LYS A 76 17.73 -2.73 6.02
N SER A 77 17.67 -3.40 7.17
CA SER A 77 18.41 -4.64 7.39
C SER A 77 17.95 -5.82 6.51
N LEU A 78 16.76 -5.74 5.90
CA LEU A 78 16.25 -6.76 4.98
C LEU A 78 16.70 -6.55 3.52
N PHE A 79 17.11 -5.33 3.13
CA PHE A 79 17.54 -5.04 1.76
C PHE A 79 18.67 -5.95 1.24
N PRO A 80 19.79 -6.15 1.96
CA PRO A 80 20.91 -6.93 1.43
C PRO A 80 20.69 -8.45 1.46
N LEU A 81 19.63 -8.91 2.12
CA LEU A 81 19.41 -10.34 2.36
C LEU A 81 18.75 -11.02 1.15
N SER A 82 19.12 -12.29 0.92
CA SER A 82 18.32 -13.19 0.08
C SER A 82 16.99 -13.52 0.74
N ASP A 83 16.01 -14.04 0.00
CA ASP A 83 14.70 -14.40 0.56
C ASP A 83 14.81 -15.38 1.74
N SER A 84 15.73 -16.35 1.67
CA SER A 84 15.96 -17.30 2.76
C SER A 84 16.55 -16.63 4.01
N ALA A 85 17.51 -15.73 3.84
CA ALA A 85 18.13 -15.02 4.97
C ALA A 85 17.15 -13.99 5.57
N ALA A 86 16.38 -13.29 4.73
CA ALA A 86 15.35 -12.38 5.17
C ALA A 86 14.24 -13.10 5.95
N LYS A 87 13.83 -14.30 5.49
CA LYS A 87 12.91 -15.17 6.24
C LYS A 87 13.46 -15.52 7.62
N GLN A 88 14.72 -15.91 7.71
CA GLN A 88 15.36 -16.25 8.98
C GLN A 88 15.34 -15.06 9.95
N GLN A 89 15.69 -13.87 9.45
CA GLN A 89 15.69 -12.64 10.26
C GLN A 89 14.28 -12.21 10.66
N ASN A 90 13.29 -12.49 9.82
CA ASN A 90 11.88 -12.21 10.05
C ASN A 90 11.19 -13.37 10.81
N SER A 91 11.86 -13.91 11.83
CA SER A 91 11.32 -14.96 12.72
C SER A 91 10.80 -16.21 11.99
N GLY A 92 11.41 -16.57 10.85
CA GLY A 92 11.00 -17.71 10.04
C GLY A 92 9.79 -17.46 9.13
N VAL A 93 9.23 -16.24 9.12
CA VAL A 93 8.12 -15.85 8.24
C VAL A 93 8.69 -15.26 6.95
N THR A 94 8.15 -15.68 5.80
CA THR A 94 8.64 -15.18 4.50
C THR A 94 8.37 -13.68 4.36
N VAL A 95 9.36 -12.92 3.90
CA VAL A 95 9.16 -11.52 3.50
C VAL A 95 8.65 -11.40 2.07
N ALA A 96 8.88 -12.41 1.23
CA ALA A 96 8.41 -12.43 -0.15
C ALA A 96 6.87 -12.45 -0.18
N THR A 97 6.31 -11.69 -1.12
CA THR A 97 4.86 -11.66 -1.31
C THR A 97 4.35 -13.01 -1.84
N PRO A 98 3.15 -13.48 -1.42
CA PRO A 98 2.48 -14.60 -2.07
C PRO A 98 1.94 -14.23 -3.45
N TRP A 99 1.89 -12.95 -3.81
CA TRP A 99 1.31 -12.45 -5.05
C TRP A 99 2.35 -12.40 -6.17
N GLN A 100 2.42 -13.46 -6.96
CA GLN A 100 3.34 -13.56 -8.10
C GLN A 100 2.62 -13.61 -9.46
N ASP A 101 1.34 -13.96 -9.46
CA ASP A 101 0.51 -14.06 -10.67
C ASP A 101 -0.27 -12.75 -10.88
N PRO A 102 -0.04 -12.02 -11.99
CA PRO A 102 -0.77 -10.78 -12.28
C PRO A 102 -2.29 -10.95 -12.30
N ARG A 103 -2.81 -12.15 -12.62
CA ARG A 103 -4.25 -12.45 -12.59
C ARG A 103 -4.86 -12.36 -11.19
N ALA A 104 -4.03 -12.29 -10.15
CA ALA A 104 -4.48 -12.04 -8.80
C ALA A 104 -5.15 -10.66 -8.68
N VAL A 105 -4.72 -9.66 -9.47
CA VAL A 105 -5.28 -8.31 -9.44
C VAL A 105 -6.79 -8.36 -9.74
N GLU A 106 -7.20 -8.91 -10.88
CA GLU A 106 -8.62 -9.00 -11.25
C GLU A 106 -9.38 -9.99 -10.35
N ARG A 107 -8.75 -11.09 -9.94
CA ARG A 107 -9.36 -12.05 -9.01
C ARG A 107 -9.79 -11.40 -7.70
N TRP A 108 -9.03 -10.41 -7.23
CA TRP A 108 -9.30 -9.65 -6.01
C TRP A 108 -10.07 -8.35 -6.26
N GLY A 109 -10.81 -8.25 -7.38
CA GLY A 109 -11.78 -7.18 -7.59
C GLY A 109 -11.20 -5.89 -8.16
N TRP A 110 -9.92 -5.88 -8.55
CA TRP A 110 -9.27 -4.71 -9.11
C TRP A 110 -9.42 -4.64 -10.64
N THR A 111 -9.73 -3.46 -11.15
CA THR A 111 -9.58 -3.09 -12.56
C THR A 111 -8.18 -2.52 -12.80
N ARG A 112 -7.72 -2.56 -14.06
CA ARG A 112 -6.38 -2.07 -14.44
C ARG A 112 -6.48 -1.16 -15.66
N GLU A 113 -5.82 -0.02 -15.58
CA GLU A 113 -5.66 0.92 -16.69
C GLU A 113 -4.23 1.46 -16.72
N MET A 114 -3.72 1.73 -17.93
CA MET A 114 -2.42 2.35 -18.14
C MET A 114 -2.53 3.34 -19.30
N ASN A 115 -2.29 4.62 -19.02
CA ASN A 115 -2.24 5.70 -20.00
C ASN A 115 -0.80 6.20 -20.12
N TRP A 116 -0.32 6.46 -21.33
CA TRP A 116 1.05 6.94 -21.55
C TRP A 116 1.05 8.41 -21.93
N ALA A 117 2.11 9.12 -21.53
CA ALA A 117 2.36 10.48 -21.97
C ALA A 117 2.45 10.57 -23.51
N PRO A 118 2.08 11.73 -24.11
CA PRO A 118 1.56 12.93 -23.44
C PRO A 118 0.15 12.72 -22.90
N PHE A 119 -0.09 13.19 -21.67
CA PHE A 119 -1.43 13.16 -21.07
C PHE A 119 -2.21 14.36 -21.62
N ASN A 120 -3.42 14.12 -22.12
CA ASN A 120 -4.28 15.22 -22.54
C ASN A 120 -4.71 16.00 -21.30
N THR A 121 -4.24 17.23 -21.15
CA THR A 121 -4.90 18.22 -20.31
C THR A 121 -6.11 18.67 -21.11
N VAL A 122 -7.29 18.13 -20.82
CA VAL A 122 -8.49 18.82 -21.29
C VAL A 122 -8.48 20.15 -20.54
N ASP A 123 -8.39 21.26 -21.25
CA ASP A 123 -8.59 22.57 -20.66
C ASP A 123 -10.05 22.58 -20.16
N ASP A 124 -10.26 22.39 -18.85
CA ASP A 124 -11.57 22.37 -18.19
C ASP A 124 -12.22 23.77 -18.17
N GLU A 125 -12.30 24.46 -19.31
CA GLU A 125 -13.20 25.60 -19.51
C GLU A 125 -14.65 25.14 -19.82
N ALA A 126 -14.94 23.85 -19.72
CA ALA A 126 -16.27 23.29 -19.97
C ALA A 126 -16.84 22.44 -18.82
N ALA A 127 -16.35 22.59 -17.59
CA ALA A 127 -17.10 22.15 -16.41
C ALA A 127 -18.23 23.15 -16.17
N SER A 128 -19.37 22.83 -16.76
CA SER A 128 -20.65 23.52 -16.66
C SER A 128 -21.03 23.85 -15.23
N ASP A 129 -21.58 25.07 -15.06
CA ASP A 129 -22.46 25.44 -13.96
C ASP A 129 -23.53 24.34 -13.75
N ASP A 130 -23.36 23.45 -12.77
CA ASP A 130 -24.49 22.70 -12.21
C ASP A 130 -24.27 22.35 -10.72
N ASP A 131 -25.17 22.91 -9.93
CA ASP A 131 -25.69 22.49 -8.63
C ASP A 131 -24.90 21.51 -7.72
N GLY A 132 -23.88 22.03 -7.02
CA GLY A 132 -23.83 21.98 -5.55
C GLY A 132 -24.00 20.62 -4.85
N PHE A 133 -23.52 19.53 -5.46
CA PHE A 133 -23.34 18.24 -4.79
C PHE A 133 -21.89 17.80 -4.94
N ASP A 134 -21.18 17.84 -3.81
CA ASP A 134 -19.78 17.48 -3.60
C ASP A 134 -19.49 16.07 -4.16
N SER A 135 -19.08 16.00 -5.42
CA SER A 135 -18.71 14.79 -6.17
C SER A 135 -17.27 14.89 -6.67
N ASP A 136 -16.38 15.27 -5.76
CA ASP A 136 -14.91 15.38 -5.94
C ASP A 136 -14.20 14.02 -6.25
N PHE A 137 -14.91 13.01 -6.76
CA PHE A 137 -14.36 11.64 -6.85
C PHE A 137 -14.75 10.79 -8.07
N ASP A 138 -15.64 11.27 -8.96
CA ASP A 138 -16.17 10.41 -10.03
C ASP A 138 -15.38 10.41 -11.35
N GLU A 139 -14.33 11.22 -11.47
CA GLU A 139 -13.39 11.14 -12.60
C GLU A 139 -11.95 11.09 -12.08
N PHE A 140 -11.32 9.92 -12.12
CA PHE A 140 -9.88 9.86 -11.93
C PHE A 140 -9.26 10.57 -13.13
N ASP A 141 -8.54 11.66 -12.89
CA ASP A 141 -7.94 12.40 -13.99
C ASP A 141 -7.10 11.46 -14.86
N ALA A 142 -7.21 11.66 -16.18
CA ALA A 142 -6.32 11.06 -17.18
C ALA A 142 -4.88 11.62 -17.09
N THR A 143 -4.58 12.42 -16.07
CA THR A 143 -3.32 13.11 -15.85
C THR A 143 -2.77 12.80 -14.44
N PRO A 144 -1.44 12.89 -14.24
CA PRO A 144 -0.84 12.74 -12.91
C PRO A 144 -1.34 13.80 -11.92
N GLY A 145 -1.74 13.37 -10.71
CA GLY A 145 -2.24 14.24 -9.66
C GLY A 145 -1.19 15.18 -9.06
N PHE A 146 0.09 14.89 -9.27
CA PHE A 146 1.17 15.82 -8.90
C PHE A 146 1.33 17.01 -9.87
N GLY A 147 0.57 17.08 -10.97
CA GLY A 147 0.65 18.17 -11.94
C GLY A 147 2.09 18.50 -12.33
N ASN A 148 2.52 19.74 -12.08
CA ASN A 148 3.89 20.22 -12.34
C ASN A 148 4.82 20.21 -11.10
N LEU A 149 4.39 19.66 -9.95
CA LEU A 149 5.17 19.70 -8.70
C LEU A 149 6.53 19.00 -8.83
N LEU A 150 6.66 18.03 -9.73
CA LEU A 150 7.87 17.22 -9.89
C LEU A 150 8.77 17.66 -11.05
N ASP A 151 8.34 18.60 -11.90
CA ASP A 151 9.07 19.01 -13.12
C ASP A 151 10.52 19.44 -12.81
N VAL A 152 10.68 20.27 -11.77
CA VAL A 152 12.01 20.75 -11.35
C VAL A 152 12.92 19.62 -10.88
N THR A 153 12.34 18.53 -10.38
CA THR A 153 13.08 17.36 -9.88
C THR A 153 13.38 16.37 -10.98
N PHE A 154 12.52 16.27 -11.99
CA PHE A 154 12.73 15.51 -13.21
C PHE A 154 13.86 16.11 -14.06
N ALA A 155 14.06 17.43 -13.97
CA ALA A 155 15.18 18.14 -14.54
C ALA A 155 16.50 18.05 -13.72
N ASP A 156 16.54 17.32 -12.59
CA ASP A 156 17.78 17.14 -11.81
C ASP A 156 18.83 16.40 -12.66
N PRO A 157 19.96 17.02 -13.04
CA PRO A 157 20.94 16.39 -13.93
C PRO A 157 21.57 15.14 -13.33
N ARG A 158 21.50 14.95 -12.01
CA ARG A 158 21.98 13.73 -11.34
C ARG A 158 21.04 12.55 -11.54
N TYR A 159 19.75 12.83 -11.69
CA TYR A 159 18.67 11.85 -11.70
C TYR A 159 17.56 12.26 -12.67
N PRO A 160 17.87 12.40 -13.97
CA PRO A 160 16.90 12.91 -14.93
C PRO A 160 15.76 11.91 -15.15
N VAL A 161 14.54 12.42 -15.18
CA VAL A 161 13.34 11.67 -15.55
C VAL A 161 12.73 12.35 -16.76
N ASP A 162 12.54 11.61 -17.85
CA ASP A 162 11.90 12.17 -19.05
C ASP A 162 10.38 12.04 -18.91
N PRO A 163 9.62 13.13 -18.67
CA PRO A 163 8.19 13.04 -18.48
C PRO A 163 7.43 12.52 -19.72
N ALA A 164 8.01 12.58 -20.92
CA ALA A 164 7.42 12.01 -22.12
C ALA A 164 7.40 10.47 -22.10
N GLU A 165 8.16 9.84 -21.20
CA GLU A 165 8.20 8.38 -21.02
C GLU A 165 7.33 7.89 -19.86
N ASN A 166 6.59 8.79 -19.20
CA ASN A 166 5.73 8.46 -18.08
C ASN A 166 4.50 7.66 -18.52
N GLY A 167 4.17 6.61 -17.76
CA GLY A 167 2.90 5.89 -17.82
C GLY A 167 2.13 6.06 -16.52
N LEU A 168 0.91 6.58 -16.59
CA LEU A 168 -0.04 6.66 -15.48
C LEU A 168 -0.80 5.34 -15.39
N SER A 169 -0.55 4.56 -14.33
CA SER A 169 -1.29 3.33 -14.05
C SER A 169 -2.32 3.56 -12.96
N THR A 170 -3.56 3.20 -13.24
CA THR A 170 -4.69 3.34 -12.31
C THR A 170 -5.29 1.96 -12.07
N TYR A 171 -5.24 1.50 -10.82
CA TYR A 171 -5.98 0.31 -10.38
C TYR A 171 -7.15 0.75 -9.49
N LYS A 172 -8.36 0.29 -9.78
CA LYS A 172 -9.56 0.62 -8.97
C LYS A 172 -10.24 -0.65 -8.47
N HIS A 173 -10.65 -0.65 -7.20
CA HIS A 173 -11.35 -1.77 -6.58
C HIS A 173 -12.87 -1.60 -6.73
N GLU A 174 -13.35 -1.86 -7.95
CA GLU A 174 -14.73 -1.61 -8.40
C GLU A 174 -15.54 -2.89 -8.60
N ASN A 175 -14.89 -4.06 -8.64
CA ASN A 175 -15.56 -5.34 -8.83
C ASN A 175 -15.74 -6.09 -7.52
N ASN A 176 -16.85 -6.79 -7.39
CA ASN A 176 -17.01 -7.81 -6.36
C ASN A 176 -16.00 -8.95 -6.59
N PHE A 177 -15.57 -9.60 -5.52
CA PHE A 177 -14.52 -10.62 -5.56
C PHE A 177 -14.87 -11.82 -4.70
N TYR A 178 -14.25 -12.98 -4.94
CA TYR A 178 -14.39 -14.13 -4.04
C TYR A 178 -13.38 -14.02 -2.91
N LYS A 179 -13.85 -14.17 -1.67
CA LYS A 179 -12.99 -14.24 -0.48
C LYS A 179 -12.18 -15.53 -0.50
N ARG A 180 -11.23 -15.66 0.44
CA ARG A 180 -10.28 -16.79 0.50
C ARG A 180 -10.95 -18.16 0.61
N ASP A 181 -12.15 -18.24 1.15
CA ASP A 181 -12.96 -19.46 1.22
C ASP A 181 -13.49 -19.93 -0.15
N GLY A 182 -13.31 -19.13 -1.21
CA GLY A 182 -13.74 -19.42 -2.57
C GLY A 182 -15.26 -19.42 -2.78
N THR A 183 -16.04 -19.05 -1.77
CA THR A 183 -17.52 -19.16 -1.81
C THR A 183 -18.20 -17.86 -1.40
N SER A 184 -17.65 -17.17 -0.39
CA SER A 184 -18.17 -15.88 0.03
C SER A 184 -17.78 -14.79 -0.96
N VAL A 185 -18.74 -13.95 -1.33
CA VAL A 185 -18.50 -12.78 -2.18
C VAL A 185 -18.19 -11.57 -1.29
N GLY A 186 -17.12 -10.86 -1.61
CA GLY A 186 -16.76 -9.57 -1.02
C GLY A 186 -17.24 -8.42 -1.91
N ALA A 187 -17.68 -7.35 -1.26
CA ALA A 187 -18.10 -6.13 -1.96
C ALA A 187 -16.90 -5.24 -2.30
N ALA A 188 -16.95 -4.60 -3.47
CA ALA A 188 -16.01 -3.56 -3.88
C ALA A 188 -15.94 -2.43 -2.84
N THR A 189 -14.78 -1.76 -2.74
CA THR A 189 -14.54 -0.69 -1.76
C THR A 189 -14.42 0.69 -2.40
N GLY A 190 -14.30 0.79 -3.73
CA GLY A 190 -13.95 2.05 -4.40
C GLY A 190 -12.53 2.53 -4.12
N ALA A 191 -11.65 1.64 -3.66
CA ALA A 191 -10.24 1.97 -3.44
C ALA A 191 -9.50 2.17 -4.75
N SER A 192 -8.41 2.92 -4.71
CA SER A 192 -7.61 3.17 -5.90
C SER A 192 -6.13 3.31 -5.59
N TYR A 193 -5.34 2.87 -6.56
CA TYR A 193 -3.90 3.06 -6.59
C TYR A 193 -3.53 3.63 -7.96
N GLN A 194 -3.28 4.93 -7.99
CA GLN A 194 -2.84 5.64 -9.18
C GLN A 194 -1.40 6.09 -8.99
N ASN A 195 -0.51 5.59 -9.86
CA ASN A 195 0.93 5.83 -9.78
C ASN A 195 1.49 6.12 -11.18
N VAL A 196 2.60 6.84 -11.25
CA VAL A 196 3.31 7.11 -12.50
C VAL A 196 4.59 6.30 -12.56
N LEU A 197 4.80 5.59 -13.67
CA LEU A 197 5.89 4.66 -13.89
C LEU A 197 6.72 5.15 -15.07
N ASN A 198 8.04 5.22 -14.89
CA ASN A 198 8.97 5.54 -15.95
C ASN A 198 10.08 4.49 -16.02
N PRO A 199 9.85 3.38 -16.75
CA PRO A 199 10.81 2.29 -16.85
C PRO A 199 12.17 2.71 -17.41
N ARG A 200 12.22 3.63 -18.38
CA ARG A 200 13.49 4.04 -19.00
C ARG A 200 14.39 4.80 -18.02
N SER A 201 13.82 5.73 -17.26
CA SER A 201 14.54 6.46 -16.21
C SER A 201 14.72 5.65 -14.92
N GLY A 202 14.01 4.53 -14.78
CA GLY A 202 13.99 3.72 -13.57
C GLY A 202 13.30 4.42 -12.40
N ALA A 203 12.29 5.24 -12.70
CA ALA A 203 11.57 6.04 -11.71
C ALA A 203 10.14 5.53 -11.51
N ILE A 204 9.72 5.50 -10.25
CA ILE A 204 8.36 5.17 -9.83
C ILE A 204 7.86 6.32 -8.96
N ILE A 205 6.69 6.88 -9.27
CA ILE A 205 6.09 7.99 -8.53
C ILE A 205 4.80 7.49 -7.91
N PHE A 206 4.79 7.45 -6.59
CA PHE A 206 3.61 7.08 -5.85
C PHE A 206 2.75 8.32 -5.69
N ASP A 207 1.63 8.35 -6.41
CA ASP A 207 0.86 9.57 -6.61
C ASP A 207 -0.42 9.57 -5.75
N ARG A 208 -1.56 9.13 -6.28
CA ARG A 208 -2.84 9.10 -5.55
C ARG A 208 -3.21 7.69 -5.13
N ASN A 209 -3.07 7.41 -3.84
CA ASN A 209 -3.15 6.06 -3.31
C ASN A 209 -4.13 5.97 -2.12
N PHE A 210 -5.35 5.49 -2.38
CA PHE A 210 -6.44 5.34 -1.42
C PHE A 210 -6.72 3.85 -1.18
N SER A 211 -6.23 3.32 -0.06
CA SER A 211 -6.36 1.90 0.28
C SER A 211 -7.81 1.44 0.53
N PRO A 212 -8.13 0.14 0.37
CA PRO A 212 -9.41 -0.44 0.76
C PRO A 212 -9.85 -0.05 2.17
N ARG A 213 -8.94 -0.09 3.14
CA ARG A 213 -9.22 0.26 4.54
C ARG A 213 -9.58 1.73 4.71
N TYR A 214 -8.86 2.61 4.04
CA TYR A 214 -9.16 4.04 4.05
C TYR A 214 -10.58 4.30 3.49
N GLN A 215 -10.93 3.68 2.35
CA GLN A 215 -12.26 3.86 1.77
C GLN A 215 -13.37 3.26 2.62
N ILE A 216 -13.15 2.09 3.22
CA ILE A 216 -14.12 1.49 4.15
C ILE A 216 -14.29 2.39 5.38
N GLU A 217 -13.23 2.97 5.92
CA GLU A 217 -13.31 3.89 7.05
C GLU A 217 -14.10 5.15 6.70
N LYS A 218 -13.88 5.71 5.50
CA LYS A 218 -14.56 6.90 4.99
C LYS A 218 -16.05 6.64 4.66
N ASN A 219 -16.31 5.61 3.86
CA ASN A 219 -17.60 5.40 3.21
C ASN A 219 -18.46 4.35 3.91
N LYS A 220 -17.88 3.56 4.82
CA LYS A 220 -18.54 2.43 5.53
C LYS A 220 -19.07 1.33 4.60
N ILE A 221 -18.51 1.21 3.40
CA ILE A 221 -18.92 0.25 2.36
C ILE A 221 -17.70 -0.59 1.92
N GLY A 222 -17.95 -1.86 1.63
CA GLY A 222 -16.99 -2.78 1.00
C GLY A 222 -16.29 -3.74 1.96
N ASP A 223 -15.62 -4.73 1.39
CA ASP A 223 -14.80 -5.71 2.10
C ASP A 223 -13.31 -5.54 1.75
N VAL A 224 -12.43 -5.68 2.74
CA VAL A 224 -10.98 -5.64 2.51
C VAL A 224 -10.56 -6.87 1.68
N PRO A 225 -10.00 -6.71 0.46
CA PRO A 225 -9.44 -7.82 -0.30
C PRO A 225 -8.11 -8.27 0.31
N ASP A 226 -7.69 -9.51 0.08
CA ASP A 226 -6.38 -9.97 0.59
C ASP A 226 -5.21 -9.25 -0.12
N LEU A 227 -5.39 -8.96 -1.41
CA LEU A 227 -4.47 -8.17 -2.21
C LEU A 227 -4.84 -6.69 -2.06
N GLU A 228 -4.42 -6.09 -0.95
CA GLU A 228 -4.71 -4.68 -0.61
C GLU A 228 -3.46 -3.81 -0.44
N GLN A 229 -2.26 -4.37 -0.48
CA GLN A 229 -1.05 -3.62 -0.12
C GLN A 229 -0.51 -2.83 -1.31
N LEU A 230 -0.15 -1.57 -1.07
CA LEU A 230 0.41 -0.67 -2.09
C LEU A 230 1.71 -1.22 -2.71
N SER A 231 2.55 -1.91 -1.94
CA SER A 231 3.79 -2.53 -2.46
C SER A 231 3.50 -3.58 -3.53
N ASP A 232 2.47 -4.41 -3.34
CA ASP A 232 2.05 -5.41 -4.33
C ASP A 232 1.37 -4.77 -5.55
N MET A 233 0.54 -3.74 -5.33
CA MET A 233 -0.15 -3.01 -6.40
C MET A 233 0.86 -2.34 -7.33
N VAL A 234 1.78 -1.55 -6.77
CA VAL A 234 2.79 -0.86 -7.57
C VAL A 234 3.76 -1.85 -8.23
N TYR A 235 3.97 -3.03 -7.64
CA TYR A 235 4.73 -4.10 -8.29
C TYR A 235 4.11 -4.56 -9.59
N PHE A 236 2.81 -4.88 -9.59
CA PHE A 236 2.15 -5.27 -10.83
C PHE A 236 2.10 -4.12 -11.84
N GLN A 237 1.83 -2.88 -11.40
CA GLN A 237 1.88 -1.70 -12.27
C GLN A 237 3.26 -1.51 -12.90
N TRP A 238 4.33 -1.73 -12.13
CA TRP A 238 5.70 -1.66 -12.60
C TRP A 238 6.04 -2.75 -13.62
N LEU A 239 5.58 -4.00 -13.40
CA LEU A 239 5.75 -5.09 -14.36
C LEU A 239 5.07 -4.78 -15.68
N ASP A 240 3.81 -4.31 -15.64
CA ASP A 240 3.05 -3.93 -16.83
C ASP A 240 3.76 -2.81 -17.61
N ALA A 241 4.24 -1.77 -16.90
CA ALA A 241 4.99 -0.68 -17.50
C ALA A 241 6.32 -1.15 -18.11
N CYS A 242 7.08 -1.98 -17.40
CA CYS A 242 8.34 -2.55 -17.87
C CYS A 242 8.14 -3.40 -19.15
N GLN A 243 7.10 -4.22 -19.17
CA GLN A 243 6.73 -5.01 -20.35
C GLN A 243 6.42 -4.11 -21.54
N ALA A 244 5.58 -3.08 -21.34
CA ALA A 244 5.20 -2.15 -22.41
C ALA A 244 6.40 -1.37 -22.99
N LYS A 245 7.40 -1.04 -22.17
CA LYS A 245 8.60 -0.29 -22.59
C LYS A 245 9.79 -1.17 -22.96
N GLY A 246 9.68 -2.50 -22.83
CA GLY A 246 10.77 -3.44 -23.09
C GLY A 246 11.96 -3.26 -22.14
N VAL A 247 11.71 -2.91 -20.88
CA VAL A 247 12.75 -2.69 -19.86
C VAL A 247 12.71 -3.83 -18.84
N HIS A 248 13.87 -4.25 -18.35
CA HIS A 248 13.93 -5.27 -17.31
C HIS A 248 13.40 -4.72 -15.96
N PRO A 249 12.55 -5.45 -15.21
CA PRO A 249 11.96 -4.97 -13.96
C PRO A 249 12.95 -4.57 -12.86
N SER A 250 14.19 -5.07 -12.91
CA SER A 250 15.25 -4.65 -11.98
C SER A 250 15.77 -3.22 -12.20
N ASN A 251 15.35 -2.51 -13.26
CA ASN A 251 15.75 -1.11 -13.50
C ASN A 251 14.99 -0.14 -12.59
N VAL A 252 15.12 -0.28 -11.27
CA VAL A 252 14.58 0.67 -10.28
C VAL A 252 15.73 1.48 -9.69
N ARG A 253 15.65 2.80 -9.86
CA ARG A 253 16.69 3.76 -9.43
C ARG A 253 16.12 4.84 -8.50
N LEU A 254 14.86 5.22 -8.69
CA LEU A 254 14.22 6.33 -7.99
C LEU A 254 12.80 5.95 -7.58
N ILE A 255 12.43 6.25 -6.35
CA ILE A 255 11.04 6.14 -5.89
C ILE A 255 10.61 7.48 -5.29
N TYR A 256 9.58 8.09 -5.86
CA TYR A 256 9.03 9.36 -5.41
C TYR A 256 7.76 9.14 -4.59
N ARG A 257 7.55 10.02 -3.62
CA ARG A 257 6.26 10.30 -3.00
C ARG A 257 5.92 11.74 -3.34
N SER A 258 4.93 11.95 -4.20
CA SER A 258 4.41 13.30 -4.45
C SER A 258 3.40 13.68 -3.38
N ASN A 259 3.39 14.97 -3.03
CA ASN A 259 2.34 15.64 -2.25
C ASN A 259 1.80 14.83 -1.05
N ILE A 260 2.66 14.54 -0.08
CA ILE A 260 2.27 13.78 1.12
C ILE A 260 1.35 14.65 1.99
N THR A 261 0.07 14.28 2.07
CA THR A 261 -0.91 14.93 2.96
C THR A 261 -1.21 14.12 4.24
N TYR A 262 -0.88 12.82 4.24
CA TYR A 262 -1.14 11.93 5.37
C TYR A 262 -0.34 12.34 6.63
N ARG A 263 -1.05 12.95 7.59
CA ARG A 263 -0.50 13.58 8.80
C ARG A 263 0.56 12.76 9.53
N PRO A 264 0.39 11.44 9.79
CA PRO A 264 1.40 10.67 10.50
C PRO A 264 2.75 10.56 9.77
N SER A 265 2.76 10.46 8.43
CA SER A 265 4.02 10.46 7.68
C SER A 265 4.58 11.87 7.54
N PHE A 266 3.71 12.86 7.31
CA PHE A 266 4.09 14.27 7.26
C PHE A 266 4.83 14.70 8.53
N ASN A 267 4.26 14.41 9.70
CA ASN A 267 4.85 14.78 11.00
C ASN A 267 6.19 14.08 11.27
N VAL A 268 6.37 12.84 10.79
CA VAL A 268 7.67 12.14 10.91
C VAL A 268 8.75 12.86 10.10
N VAL A 269 8.42 13.31 8.89
CA VAL A 269 9.35 14.07 8.05
C VAL A 269 9.68 15.43 8.68
N LEU A 270 8.69 16.14 9.22
CA LEU A 270 8.94 17.40 9.92
C LEU A 270 9.83 17.20 11.15
N GLN A 271 9.56 16.18 11.97
CA GLN A 271 10.38 15.87 13.13
C GLN A 271 11.83 15.50 12.74
N ALA A 272 12.01 14.76 11.64
CA ALA A 272 13.31 14.43 11.09
C ALA A 272 14.10 15.70 10.69
N LEU A 273 13.46 16.64 9.99
CA LEU A 273 14.08 17.92 9.63
C LEU A 273 14.39 18.79 10.84
N TYR A 274 13.47 18.87 11.81
CA TYR A 274 13.67 19.58 13.06
C TYR A 274 14.87 19.04 13.85
N ASN A 275 14.98 17.71 13.99
CA ASN A 275 16.11 17.06 14.68
C ASN A 275 17.46 17.33 14.00
N LYS A 276 17.46 17.57 12.68
CA LYS A 276 18.63 18.01 11.92
C LYS A 276 18.92 19.51 12.01
N GLY A 277 18.12 20.27 12.77
CA GLY A 277 18.31 21.70 12.99
C GLY A 277 17.67 22.60 11.93
N HIS A 278 16.82 22.05 11.05
CA HIS A 278 16.05 22.88 10.12
C HIS A 278 14.88 23.56 10.85
N GLN A 279 14.56 24.78 10.42
CA GLN A 279 13.44 25.57 10.97
C GLN A 279 12.16 25.47 10.12
N SER A 280 12.27 24.92 8.92
CA SER A 280 11.21 24.78 7.93
C SER A 280 11.53 23.61 6.98
N VAL A 281 10.56 23.21 6.18
CA VAL A 281 10.82 22.33 5.03
C VAL A 281 11.36 23.20 3.90
N PRO A 282 12.57 22.95 3.38
CA PRO A 282 13.14 23.78 2.33
C PRO A 282 12.50 23.51 0.97
N GLY A 283 12.60 24.48 0.07
CA GLY A 283 12.27 24.31 -1.34
C GLY A 283 13.30 23.44 -2.06
N TRP A 284 13.01 23.07 -3.30
CA TRP A 284 13.86 22.18 -4.09
C TRP A 284 15.34 22.59 -4.18
N ASN A 285 15.62 23.89 -4.34
CA ASN A 285 17.00 24.38 -4.46
C ASN A 285 17.84 24.13 -3.20
N ASP A 286 17.19 24.14 -2.03
CA ASP A 286 17.79 23.94 -0.71
C ASP A 286 17.39 22.58 -0.09
N ARG A 287 16.92 21.64 -0.92
CA ARG A 287 16.43 20.32 -0.50
C ARG A 287 17.41 19.59 0.42
N VAL A 288 16.87 18.80 1.33
CA VAL A 288 17.66 18.07 2.33
C VAL A 288 17.82 16.63 1.90
N ILE A 289 19.04 16.12 1.98
CA ILE A 289 19.35 14.71 1.71
C ILE A 289 19.69 14.04 3.04
N LEU A 290 18.93 13.01 3.39
CA LEU A 290 19.10 12.24 4.62
C LEU A 290 19.53 10.81 4.26
N SER A 291 20.70 10.39 4.74
CA SER A 291 21.18 9.03 4.57
C SER A 291 20.34 8.04 5.39
N MET A 292 20.12 6.84 4.86
CA MET A 292 19.51 5.72 5.60
C MET A 292 20.42 5.17 6.73
N ASP A 293 21.60 5.75 6.94
CA ASP A 293 22.47 5.49 8.09
C ASP A 293 22.20 6.41 9.29
N THR A 294 21.31 7.40 9.16
CA THR A 294 20.95 8.30 10.27
C THR A 294 19.56 7.99 10.83
N GLU A 295 19.31 8.38 12.08
CA GLU A 295 17.98 8.21 12.68
C GLU A 295 16.89 8.89 11.87
N GLU A 296 17.16 10.06 11.27
CA GLU A 296 16.20 10.81 10.47
C GLU A 296 15.84 10.12 9.16
N GLY A 297 16.84 9.58 8.44
CA GLY A 297 16.59 8.78 7.25
C GLY A 297 15.80 7.51 7.59
N LEU A 298 16.17 6.82 8.68
CA LEU A 298 15.48 5.63 9.15
C LEU A 298 14.04 5.93 9.61
N ALA A 299 13.79 7.05 10.30
CA ALA A 299 12.45 7.46 10.68
C ALA A 299 11.55 7.63 9.45
N ILE A 300 12.05 8.31 8.41
CA ILE A 300 11.32 8.48 7.15
C ILE A 300 11.10 7.13 6.46
N LEU A 301 12.11 6.26 6.41
CA LEU A 301 12.00 4.90 5.84
C LEU A 301 10.94 4.06 6.59
N GLY A 302 10.85 4.19 7.91
CA GLY A 302 9.87 3.48 8.74
C GLY A 302 8.46 4.10 8.75
N SER A 303 8.29 5.31 8.21
CA SER A 303 6.98 5.94 8.02
C SER A 303 6.09 5.11 7.09
N THR A 304 4.77 5.38 7.04
CA THR A 304 3.88 4.67 6.10
C THR A 304 4.33 4.86 4.65
N HIS A 305 4.75 6.08 4.30
CA HIS A 305 5.17 6.42 2.94
C HIS A 305 6.54 5.81 2.58
N GLY A 306 7.52 5.85 3.48
CA GLY A 306 8.80 5.18 3.29
C GLY A 306 8.69 3.66 3.28
N ALA A 307 7.88 3.09 4.16
CA ALA A 307 7.72 1.64 4.27
C ALA A 307 7.08 1.04 3.02
N GLY A 308 6.14 1.73 2.37
CA GLY A 308 5.59 1.27 1.09
C GLY A 308 6.65 1.13 -0.01
N ALA A 309 7.57 2.09 -0.10
CA ALA A 309 8.70 2.02 -1.06
C ALA A 309 9.68 0.91 -0.69
N ALA A 310 10.00 0.76 0.60
CA ALA A 310 10.88 -0.30 1.08
C ALA A 310 10.30 -1.70 0.84
N LEU A 311 9.01 -1.90 1.14
CA LEU A 311 8.33 -3.18 0.98
C LEU A 311 8.20 -3.59 -0.48
N PHE A 312 7.96 -2.64 -1.40
CA PHE A 312 8.03 -2.90 -2.84
C PHE A 312 9.38 -3.53 -3.25
N LEU A 313 10.50 -3.07 -2.69
CA LEU A 313 11.80 -3.66 -2.99
C LEU A 313 12.04 -4.99 -2.24
N ILE A 314 11.65 -5.06 -0.96
CA ILE A 314 11.91 -6.20 -0.09
C ILE A 314 11.10 -7.44 -0.48
N GLN A 315 9.81 -7.27 -0.81
CA GLN A 315 8.88 -8.38 -1.03
C GLN A 315 8.96 -8.97 -2.45
N HIS A 316 9.61 -8.27 -3.38
CA HIS A 316 9.63 -8.59 -4.82
C HIS A 316 11.05 -8.81 -5.37
N LYS A 317 12.00 -9.19 -4.51
CA LYS A 317 13.42 -9.43 -4.84
C LYS A 317 13.63 -10.35 -6.04
N ALA A 318 12.78 -11.36 -6.22
CA ALA A 318 12.88 -12.31 -7.32
C ALA A 318 12.85 -11.63 -8.71
N ALA A 319 12.07 -10.55 -8.86
CA ALA A 319 11.96 -9.80 -10.11
C ALA A 319 12.83 -8.54 -10.13
N LEU A 320 12.96 -7.87 -8.98
CA LEU A 320 13.65 -6.57 -8.88
C LEU A 320 15.15 -6.69 -8.62
N GLY A 321 15.62 -7.85 -8.16
CA GLY A 321 16.95 -8.05 -7.61
C GLY A 321 17.06 -7.56 -6.15
N ASN A 322 18.24 -7.73 -5.56
CA ASN A 322 18.53 -7.19 -4.23
C ASN A 322 18.82 -5.70 -4.35
N LYS A 323 17.80 -4.88 -4.09
CA LYS A 323 17.90 -3.42 -4.08
C LYS A 323 17.92 -2.89 -2.65
N ARG A 324 18.56 -1.73 -2.47
CA ARG A 324 18.52 -0.95 -1.23
C ARG A 324 18.20 0.51 -1.48
N ILE A 325 17.52 1.14 -0.53
CA ILE A 325 17.38 2.59 -0.45
C ILE A 325 18.58 3.14 0.32
N THR A 326 19.33 4.07 -0.27
CA THR A 326 20.54 4.64 0.36
C THR A 326 20.28 5.98 1.05
N GLU A 327 19.38 6.78 0.49
CA GLU A 327 19.06 8.12 0.97
C GLU A 327 17.64 8.51 0.58
N VAL A 328 17.12 9.53 1.26
CA VAL A 328 15.89 10.23 0.90
C VAL A 328 16.20 11.71 0.74
N THR A 329 15.79 12.28 -0.39
CA THR A 329 15.74 13.73 -0.61
C THR A 329 14.36 14.25 -0.20
N VAL A 330 14.32 15.34 0.57
CA VAL A 330 13.10 15.95 1.13
C VAL A 330 12.99 17.40 0.69
N TRP A 331 11.83 17.82 0.21
CA TRP A 331 11.54 19.22 -0.14
C TRP A 331 10.04 19.55 -0.08
N GLY A 332 9.72 20.84 -0.03
CA GLY A 332 8.36 21.37 -0.06
C GLY A 332 8.16 22.31 -1.24
N GLY A 333 7.72 21.78 -2.38
CA GLY A 333 7.58 22.57 -3.62
C GLY A 333 8.85 23.35 -4.01
N SER A 334 8.68 24.47 -4.71
CA SER A 334 9.79 25.32 -5.15
C SER A 334 10.37 26.21 -4.05
N ARG A 335 9.56 26.64 -3.07
CA ARG A 335 9.95 27.65 -2.06
C ARG A 335 10.09 27.12 -0.64
N GLY A 336 9.65 25.90 -0.36
CA GLY A 336 9.56 25.38 1.00
C GLY A 336 8.33 25.90 1.75
N PHE A 337 8.17 25.47 2.99
CA PHE A 337 7.07 25.85 3.87
C PHE A 337 7.45 25.69 5.36
N ALA A 338 6.77 26.45 6.24
CA ALA A 338 6.99 26.38 7.69
C ALA A 338 6.38 25.09 8.29
N PHE A 339 6.94 24.58 9.40
CA PHE A 339 6.47 23.32 10.01
C PHE A 339 5.03 23.33 10.52
N ASN A 340 4.37 24.48 10.61
CA ASN A 340 2.96 24.61 10.95
C ASN A 340 2.04 24.66 9.72
N ALA A 341 2.57 24.48 8.50
CA ALA A 341 1.76 24.45 7.29
C ALA A 341 0.77 23.27 7.30
N ASP A 342 -0.40 23.50 6.72
CA ASP A 342 -1.40 22.45 6.55
C ASP A 342 -0.92 21.46 5.47
N PRO A 343 -0.86 20.14 5.76
CA PRO A 343 -0.37 19.15 4.81
C PRO A 343 -1.05 19.18 3.44
N GLU A 344 -2.33 19.55 3.37
CA GLU A 344 -3.10 19.63 2.12
C GLU A 344 -2.55 20.68 1.13
N TYR A 345 -1.87 21.73 1.63
CA TYR A 345 -1.36 22.83 0.80
C TYR A 345 0.17 22.94 0.80
N ALA A 346 0.85 22.10 1.58
CA ALA A 346 2.29 22.23 1.81
C ALA A 346 3.16 21.68 0.65
N GLY A 347 2.66 20.72 -0.13
CA GLY A 347 3.41 20.14 -1.25
C GLY A 347 4.65 19.36 -0.82
N LEU A 348 4.61 18.70 0.35
CA LEU A 348 5.73 17.89 0.85
C LEU A 348 5.98 16.70 -0.08
N SER A 349 7.22 16.56 -0.55
CA SER A 349 7.60 15.47 -1.45
C SER A 349 8.90 14.81 -1.02
N LEU A 350 9.03 13.53 -1.36
CA LEU A 350 10.21 12.70 -1.09
C LEU A 350 10.71 12.04 -2.37
N ARG A 351 12.04 11.86 -2.48
CA ARG A 351 12.68 11.02 -3.50
C ARG A 351 13.67 10.10 -2.82
N PHE A 352 13.40 8.80 -2.87
CA PHE A 352 14.30 7.75 -2.42
C PHE A 352 15.24 7.35 -3.56
N THR A 353 16.54 7.33 -3.28
CA THR A 353 17.56 6.82 -4.22
C THR A 353 17.77 5.33 -3.98
N VAL A 354 17.71 4.54 -5.05
CA VAL A 354 17.83 3.08 -5.03
C VAL A 354 19.13 2.66 -5.70
N SER A 355 19.81 1.68 -5.10
CA SER A 355 21.01 1.04 -5.65
C SER A 355 20.95 -0.48 -5.50
N ASP A 356 21.79 -1.18 -6.28
CA ASP A 356 22.09 -2.62 -6.11
C ASP A 356 22.90 -2.87 -4.85
#